data_AF-A0A023G4W4-F1
#
_entry.id   AF-A0A023G4W4-F1
#
_cell.length_a   1.000
_cell.length_b   1.000
_cell.length_c   1.000
_cell.angle_alpha   90.00
_cell.angle_beta   90.00
_cell.angle_gamma   90.00
#
_symmetry.space_group_name_H-M   'P 1'
#
loop_
_entity.id
_entity.type
_entity.pdbx_description
1 polymer ?
#
loop_
_entity_poly.entity_id
_entity_poly.type
_entity_poly.pdbx_seq_one_letter_code
_entity_poly.pdbx_strand_id
1 'polypeptide(L)'
;MLRGVRVITKVKECESVVSRLAAQQQLLALDTEGVNLGPQGPLTLVQLSTGTGEVFLFDVQSTPQLFTEGRLRTLLEAEHITKVMHDCRNDSAALFFQFGIKLQNVFDTQAAHAALQQQELGKPVHKVKNVSLGTLCALYGGPANPRRDQVKSLYRRDQKFWSRRPLSEDMVFHAAFDVFCLLPGVYAALRGALRTESEPLLWALCEEQALAHISPDEVKQRKKQR
;
A
#
# COMPACT_ATOMS: atom_id res chain seq x y z
N MET A 1 -4.92 5.76 -20.70
CA MET A 1 -4.70 6.39 -19.38
C MET A 1 -5.83 5.94 -18.46
N LEU A 2 -5.53 5.49 -17.23
CA LEU A 2 -6.56 5.25 -16.21
C LEU A 2 -7.36 6.56 -16.07
N ARG A 3 -8.68 6.51 -16.28
CA ARG A 3 -9.53 7.70 -16.12
C ARG A 3 -9.66 7.98 -14.61
N GLY A 4 -9.58 9.25 -14.20
CA GLY A 4 -9.80 9.63 -12.80
C GLY A 4 -8.56 9.63 -11.89
N VAL A 5 -7.34 9.66 -12.45
CA VAL A 5 -6.10 9.88 -11.67
C VAL A 5 -5.90 11.38 -11.42
N ARG A 6 -5.66 11.77 -10.17
CA ARG A 6 -5.40 13.16 -9.76
C ARG A 6 -4.10 13.25 -8.97
N VAL A 7 -3.18 14.10 -9.43
CA VAL A 7 -1.96 14.44 -8.69
C VAL A 7 -2.26 15.61 -7.76
N ILE A 8 -2.07 15.40 -6.46
CA ILE A 8 -2.37 16.37 -5.42
C ILE A 8 -1.07 17.01 -4.94
N THR A 9 -0.91 18.30 -5.22
CA THR A 9 0.25 19.10 -4.81
C THR A 9 -0.13 20.30 -3.92
N LYS A 10 -1.43 20.57 -3.76
CA LYS A 10 -1.93 21.74 -3.00
C LYS A 10 -2.58 21.29 -1.70
N VAL A 11 -2.20 21.92 -0.60
CA VAL A 11 -2.73 21.65 0.75
C VAL A 11 -4.26 21.69 0.81
N LYS A 12 -4.89 22.76 0.30
CA LYS A 12 -6.37 22.90 0.30
C LYS A 12 -7.08 21.80 -0.49
N GLU A 13 -6.48 21.36 -1.60
CA GLU A 13 -7.04 20.26 -2.40
C GLU A 13 -6.90 18.94 -1.65
N CYS A 14 -5.75 18.70 -1.01
CA CYS A 14 -5.51 17.54 -0.15
C CYS A 14 -6.54 17.46 0.96
N GLU A 15 -6.76 18.55 1.70
CA GLU A 15 -7.72 18.59 2.80
C GLU A 15 -9.15 18.25 2.33
N SER A 16 -9.57 18.79 1.17
CA SER A 16 -10.87 18.50 0.58
C SER A 16 -11.01 17.02 0.17
N VAL A 17 -9.98 16.46 -0.47
CA VAL A 17 -9.93 15.04 -0.85
C VAL A 17 -9.95 14.15 0.38
N VAL A 18 -9.09 14.41 1.36
CA VAL A 18 -8.99 13.65 2.60
C VAL A 18 -10.31 13.67 3.37
N SER A 19 -10.94 14.84 3.51
CA SER A 19 -12.23 14.96 4.21
C SER A 19 -13.32 14.15 3.52
N ARG A 20 -13.37 14.16 2.19
CA ARG A 20 -14.32 13.36 1.41
C ARG A 20 -14.04 11.85 1.56
N LEU A 21 -12.78 11.43 1.44
CA LEU A 21 -12.40 10.03 1.57
C LEU A 21 -12.73 9.50 2.98
N ALA A 22 -12.40 10.27 4.02
CA ALA A 22 -12.71 9.91 5.40
C ALA A 22 -14.22 9.76 5.67
N ALA A 23 -15.04 10.60 5.04
CA ALA A 23 -16.49 10.56 5.23
C ALA A 23 -17.19 9.45 4.42
N GLN A 24 -16.61 9.04 3.28
CA GLN A 24 -17.32 8.21 2.30
C GLN A 24 -16.73 6.81 2.12
N GLN A 25 -15.49 6.58 2.56
CA GLN A 25 -14.77 5.33 2.30
C GLN A 25 -14.51 4.60 3.61
N GLN A 26 -14.74 3.28 3.60
CA GLN A 26 -14.33 2.36 4.67
C GLN A 26 -13.12 1.52 4.26
N LEU A 27 -12.73 1.61 2.99
CA LEU A 27 -11.70 0.80 2.37
C LEU A 27 -10.98 1.65 1.31
N LEU A 28 -9.66 1.67 1.37
CA LEU A 28 -8.80 2.33 0.40
C LEU A 28 -7.62 1.42 0.07
N ALA A 29 -7.18 1.39 -1.19
CA ALA A 29 -5.88 0.82 -1.49
C ALA A 29 -4.81 1.89 -1.28
N LEU A 30 -3.66 1.49 -0.74
CA LEU A 30 -2.55 2.37 -0.39
C LEU A 30 -1.24 1.75 -0.88
N ASP A 31 -0.40 2.60 -1.44
CA ASP A 31 1.00 2.29 -1.76
C ASP A 31 1.84 3.57 -1.60
N THR A 32 3.17 3.42 -1.52
CA THR A 32 4.09 4.57 -1.45
C THR A 32 5.29 4.39 -2.37
N GLU A 33 5.86 5.50 -2.83
CA GLU A 33 7.05 5.45 -3.69
C GLU A 33 8.15 6.38 -3.18
N GLY A 34 9.40 5.96 -3.38
CA GLY A 34 10.56 6.66 -2.84
C GLY A 34 11.90 6.28 -3.45
N VAL A 35 12.95 6.98 -3.00
CA VAL A 35 14.33 6.64 -3.39
C VAL A 35 14.92 5.75 -2.29
N ASN A 36 15.22 4.49 -2.63
CA ASN A 36 15.60 3.46 -1.65
C ASN A 36 14.60 3.36 -0.48
N LEU A 37 13.30 3.36 -0.82
CA LEU A 37 12.19 3.42 0.14
C LEU A 37 12.36 2.45 1.31
N GLY A 38 12.20 2.97 2.52
CA GLY A 38 12.33 2.24 3.77
C GLY A 38 12.63 3.19 4.94
N PRO A 39 13.22 2.69 6.04
CA PRO A 39 13.48 3.50 7.23
C PRO A 39 14.29 4.79 7.00
N GLN A 40 15.19 4.78 5.99
CA GLN A 40 16.16 5.85 5.76
C GLN A 40 16.03 6.52 4.38
N GLY A 41 15.40 5.85 3.41
CA GLY A 41 15.28 6.39 2.05
C GLY A 41 14.01 7.21 1.87
N PRO A 42 14.09 8.42 1.28
CA PRO A 42 12.99 9.37 1.29
C PRO A 42 11.75 8.82 0.58
N LEU A 43 10.60 8.87 1.27
CA LEU A 43 9.28 8.68 0.68
C LEU A 43 8.89 9.97 -0.04
N THR A 44 8.49 9.82 -1.30
CA THR A 44 8.29 10.95 -2.22
C THR A 44 6.85 11.09 -2.70
N LEU A 45 6.08 10.01 -2.66
CA LEU A 45 4.72 9.94 -3.18
C LEU A 45 3.91 8.98 -2.33
N VAL A 46 2.65 9.33 -2.04
CA VAL A 46 1.64 8.44 -1.47
C VAL A 46 0.55 8.24 -2.50
N GLN A 47 0.08 7.01 -2.68
CA GLN A 47 -1.00 6.70 -3.62
C GLN A 47 -2.21 6.16 -2.86
N LEU A 48 -3.40 6.64 -3.20
CA LEU A 48 -4.66 6.10 -2.71
C LEU A 48 -5.60 5.78 -3.87
N SER A 49 -6.31 4.66 -3.78
CA SER A 49 -7.44 4.38 -4.67
C SER A 49 -8.70 3.98 -3.93
N THR A 50 -9.85 4.32 -4.51
CA THR A 50 -11.17 3.91 -4.02
C THR A 50 -11.66 2.66 -4.74
N GLY A 51 -12.65 1.96 -4.18
CA GLY A 51 -13.31 0.83 -4.86
C GLY A 51 -14.06 1.20 -6.15
N THR A 52 -14.30 2.49 -6.38
CA THR A 52 -14.92 3.02 -7.62
C THR A 52 -13.89 3.33 -8.71
N GLY A 53 -12.59 3.20 -8.42
CA GLY A 53 -11.51 3.43 -9.38
C GLY A 53 -10.97 4.85 -9.44
N GLU A 54 -11.35 5.75 -8.51
CA GLU A 54 -10.66 7.04 -8.36
C GLU A 54 -9.25 6.81 -7.79
N VAL A 55 -8.26 7.55 -8.28
CA VAL A 55 -6.87 7.44 -7.81
C VAL A 55 -6.28 8.82 -7.49
N PHE A 56 -5.63 8.93 -6.33
CA PHE A 56 -4.99 10.14 -5.84
C PHE A 56 -3.51 9.90 -5.61
N LEU A 57 -2.66 10.72 -6.22
CA LEU A 57 -1.21 10.68 -6.06
C LEU A 57 -0.77 11.93 -5.31
N PHE A 58 -0.45 11.80 -4.03
CA PHE A 58 -0.05 12.91 -3.16
C PHE A 58 1.46 13.13 -3.26
N ASP A 59 1.86 14.24 -3.86
CA ASP A 59 3.27 14.61 -4.04
C ASP A 59 3.86 15.19 -2.75
N VAL A 60 4.16 14.30 -1.81
CA VAL A 60 4.69 14.66 -0.49
C VAL A 60 6.15 15.10 -0.53
N GLN A 61 6.87 14.87 -1.64
CA GLN A 61 8.18 15.48 -1.85
C GLN A 61 8.08 16.97 -2.14
N SER A 62 7.24 17.38 -3.09
CA SER A 62 7.06 18.80 -3.41
C SER A 62 6.34 19.55 -2.29
N THR A 63 5.46 18.87 -1.55
CA THR A 63 4.63 19.49 -0.52
C THR A 63 4.47 18.56 0.69
N PRO A 64 5.47 18.49 1.60
CA PRO A 64 5.37 17.67 2.80
C PRO A 64 4.19 18.04 3.72
N GLN A 65 3.72 19.30 3.65
CA GLN A 65 2.56 19.81 4.39
C GLN A 65 1.26 19.07 4.05
N LEU A 66 1.21 18.28 2.98
CA LEU A 66 0.06 17.42 2.68
C LEU A 66 -0.24 16.45 3.83
N PHE A 67 0.78 15.99 4.58
CA PHE A 67 0.58 15.13 5.74
C PHE A 67 -0.11 15.84 6.90
N THR A 68 0.35 17.05 7.25
CA THR A 68 -0.12 17.79 8.43
C THR A 68 -1.30 18.69 8.08
N GLU A 69 -1.07 19.74 7.29
CA GLU A 69 -2.09 20.73 6.92
C GLU A 69 -3.11 20.15 5.94
N GLY A 70 -2.68 19.28 5.02
CA GLY A 70 -3.58 18.55 4.12
C GLY A 70 -4.32 17.40 4.81
N ARG A 71 -4.01 17.13 6.09
CA ARG A 71 -4.61 16.08 6.94
C ARG A 71 -4.43 14.65 6.44
N LEU A 72 -3.58 14.39 5.44
CA LEU A 72 -3.36 13.03 4.92
C LEU A 72 -2.94 12.05 6.02
N ARG A 73 -2.16 12.51 7.01
CA ARG A 73 -1.81 11.71 8.20
C ARG A 73 -3.05 11.14 8.89
N THR A 74 -4.09 11.94 9.08
CA THR A 74 -5.32 11.52 9.78
C THR A 74 -6.03 10.37 9.07
N LEU A 75 -5.96 10.34 7.73
CA LEU A 75 -6.55 9.28 6.93
C LEU A 75 -5.73 7.98 7.02
N LEU A 76 -4.40 8.10 7.01
CA LEU A 76 -3.48 6.96 7.13
C LEU A 76 -3.55 6.31 8.52
N GLU A 77 -3.74 7.10 9.58
CA GLU A 77 -3.88 6.65 10.97
C GLU A 77 -5.33 6.28 11.35
N ALA A 78 -6.31 6.45 10.45
CA ALA A 78 -7.72 6.16 10.75
C ALA A 78 -7.99 4.67 10.96
N GLU A 79 -8.43 4.26 12.15
CA GLU A 79 -8.72 2.85 12.46
C GLU A 79 -9.96 2.31 11.75
N HIS A 80 -10.96 3.16 11.47
CA HIS A 80 -12.20 2.76 10.82
C HIS A 80 -12.07 2.54 9.30
N ILE A 81 -10.94 2.95 8.69
CA ILE A 81 -10.69 2.78 7.26
C ILE A 81 -9.63 1.69 7.09
N THR A 82 -9.97 0.64 6.35
CA THR A 82 -9.02 -0.41 6.01
C THR A 82 -8.10 0.06 4.87
N LYS A 83 -6.78 -0.04 5.06
CA LYS A 83 -5.79 0.24 4.00
C LYS A 83 -5.32 -1.07 3.39
N VAL A 84 -5.74 -1.35 2.17
CA VAL A 84 -5.31 -2.52 1.38
C VAL A 84 -3.96 -2.21 0.75
N MET A 85 -2.94 -2.97 1.11
CA MET A 85 -1.56 -2.77 0.64
C MET A 85 -0.99 -4.08 0.10
N HIS A 86 0.06 -3.98 -0.70
CA HIS A 86 0.85 -5.13 -1.10
C HIS A 86 2.27 -5.04 -0.56
N ASP A 87 2.55 -5.84 0.47
CA ASP A 87 3.86 -5.89 1.13
C ASP A 87 4.28 -4.56 1.80
N CYS A 88 3.49 -4.09 2.76
CA CYS A 88 3.60 -2.74 3.34
C CYS A 88 4.85 -2.44 4.18
N ARG A 89 5.79 -3.38 4.34
CA ARG A 89 6.87 -3.30 5.33
C ARG A 89 7.77 -2.07 5.18
N ASN A 90 8.14 -1.74 3.95
CA ASN A 90 8.99 -0.57 3.69
C ASN A 90 8.18 0.73 3.71
N ASP A 91 6.94 0.70 3.23
CA ASP A 91 6.00 1.81 3.26
C ASP A 91 5.72 2.26 4.70
N SER A 92 5.34 1.32 5.56
CA SER A 92 5.04 1.58 6.97
C SER A 92 6.26 2.10 7.70
N ALA A 93 7.45 1.52 7.43
CA ALA A 93 8.70 1.99 8.00
C ALA A 93 9.05 3.41 7.56
N ALA A 94 8.92 3.70 6.26
CA ALA A 94 9.20 5.02 5.72
C ALA A 94 8.26 6.09 6.33
N LEU A 95 6.96 5.81 6.37
CA LEU A 95 5.96 6.67 7.00
C LEU A 95 6.26 6.91 8.49
N PHE A 96 6.64 5.87 9.22
CA PHE A 96 6.92 5.96 10.65
C PHE A 96 8.21 6.73 10.95
N PHE A 97 9.34 6.31 10.38
CA PHE A 97 10.64 6.89 10.74
C PHE A 97 10.85 8.30 10.19
N GLN A 98 10.22 8.65 9.06
CA GLN A 98 10.41 9.96 8.42
C GLN A 98 9.35 10.98 8.86
N PHE A 99 8.11 10.54 9.12
CA PHE A 99 6.98 11.45 9.37
C PHE A 99 6.25 11.16 10.69
N GLY A 100 6.66 10.14 11.46
CA GLY A 100 5.99 9.75 12.70
C GLY A 100 4.56 9.24 12.48
N ILE A 101 4.25 8.74 11.28
CA ILE A 101 2.92 8.25 10.90
C ILE A 101 2.87 6.74 11.12
N LYS A 102 1.98 6.28 12.00
CA LYS A 102 1.76 4.85 12.24
C LYS A 102 0.49 4.39 11.51
N LEU A 103 0.67 3.64 10.43
CA LEU A 103 -0.47 3.03 9.73
C LEU A 103 -1.31 2.18 10.70
N GLN A 104 -2.62 2.37 10.64
CA GLN A 104 -3.60 1.57 11.41
C GLN A 104 -4.43 0.72 10.45
N ASN A 105 -5.08 -0.35 10.91
CA ASN A 105 -6.03 -1.16 10.12
C ASN A 105 -5.54 -1.47 8.67
N VAL A 106 -4.37 -2.08 8.57
CA VAL A 106 -3.77 -2.48 7.28
C VAL A 106 -4.23 -3.88 6.93
N PHE A 107 -4.77 -4.05 5.73
CA PHE A 107 -4.95 -5.37 5.10
C PHE A 107 -3.80 -5.57 4.11
N ASP A 108 -2.81 -6.36 4.49
CA ASP A 108 -1.68 -6.69 3.62
C ASP A 108 -2.01 -7.93 2.77
N THR A 109 -1.95 -7.78 1.45
CA THR A 109 -2.32 -8.85 0.52
C THR A 109 -1.33 -10.02 0.49
N GLN A 110 -0.06 -9.84 0.87
CA GLN A 110 0.87 -10.95 1.07
C GLN A 110 0.54 -11.73 2.33
N ALA A 111 0.17 -11.04 3.41
CA ALA A 111 -0.32 -11.67 4.64
C ALA A 111 -1.59 -12.48 4.35
N ALA A 112 -2.54 -11.91 3.59
CA ALA A 112 -3.74 -12.61 3.16
C ALA A 112 -3.44 -13.84 2.28
N HIS A 113 -2.50 -13.72 1.34
CA HIS A 113 -2.04 -14.84 0.54
C HIS A 113 -1.45 -15.95 1.42
N ALA A 114 -0.60 -15.61 2.39
CA ALA A 114 -0.01 -16.58 3.31
C ALA A 114 -1.05 -17.28 4.20
N ALA A 115 -2.03 -16.54 4.71
CA ALA A 115 -3.15 -17.10 5.46
C ALA A 115 -3.97 -18.10 4.61
N LEU A 116 -4.27 -17.77 3.35
CA LEU A 116 -4.95 -18.67 2.43
C LEU A 116 -4.15 -19.93 2.11
N GLN A 117 -2.83 -19.81 1.89
CA GLN A 117 -1.98 -20.97 1.67
C GLN A 117 -1.95 -21.92 2.87
N GLN A 118 -1.99 -21.37 4.09
CA GLN A 118 -2.14 -22.18 5.29
C GLN A 118 -3.54 -22.81 5.38
N GLN A 119 -4.60 -22.04 5.11
CA GLN A 119 -5.98 -22.49 5.18
C GLN A 119 -6.29 -23.64 4.21
N GLU A 120 -5.84 -23.52 2.96
CA GLU A 120 -6.21 -24.44 1.88
C GLU A 120 -5.24 -25.62 1.75
N LEU A 121 -3.95 -25.40 2.02
CA LEU A 121 -2.89 -26.40 1.77
C LEU A 121 -2.19 -26.86 3.05
N GLY A 122 -2.59 -26.36 4.23
CA GLY A 122 -1.89 -26.62 5.48
C GLY A 122 -0.45 -26.10 5.51
N LYS A 123 -0.08 -25.23 4.56
CA LYS A 123 1.30 -24.76 4.40
C LYS A 123 1.61 -23.73 5.50
N PRO A 124 2.62 -23.97 6.38
CA PRO A 124 2.95 -23.01 7.42
C PRO A 124 3.29 -21.64 6.84
N VAL A 125 2.75 -20.56 7.42
CA VAL A 125 2.92 -19.19 6.89
C VAL A 125 4.39 -18.79 6.66
N HIS A 126 5.32 -19.21 7.52
CA HIS A 126 6.75 -18.91 7.38
C HIS A 126 7.43 -19.63 6.21
N LYS A 127 6.75 -20.61 5.58
CA LYS A 127 7.21 -21.31 4.37
C LYS A 127 6.51 -20.81 3.10
N VAL A 128 5.54 -19.90 3.22
CA VAL A 128 4.90 -19.27 2.05
C VAL A 128 5.89 -18.26 1.47
N LYS A 129 6.11 -18.36 0.16
CA LYS A 129 6.99 -17.43 -0.55
C LYS A 129 6.20 -16.17 -0.89
N ASN A 130 6.82 -15.02 -0.72
CA ASN A 130 6.29 -13.76 -1.22
C ASN A 130 6.11 -13.81 -2.74
N VAL A 131 4.97 -13.31 -3.21
CA VAL A 131 4.68 -13.14 -4.64
C VAL A 131 4.76 -11.67 -5.02
N SER A 132 5.06 -11.36 -6.28
CA SER A 132 5.02 -9.97 -6.76
C SER A 132 3.57 -9.50 -6.93
N LEU A 133 3.31 -8.19 -6.91
CA LEU A 133 1.97 -7.63 -7.14
C LEU A 133 1.32 -8.15 -8.43
N GLY A 134 2.09 -8.23 -9.52
CA GLY A 134 1.59 -8.79 -10.78
C GLY A 134 1.24 -10.28 -10.68
N THR A 135 1.98 -11.06 -9.90
CA THR A 135 1.66 -12.47 -9.63
C THR A 135 0.41 -12.59 -8.75
N LEU A 136 0.29 -11.73 -7.73
CA LEU A 136 -0.90 -11.65 -6.90
C LEU A 136 -2.14 -11.34 -7.75
N CYS A 137 -2.06 -10.34 -8.63
CA CYS A 137 -3.13 -10.01 -9.56
C CYS A 137 -3.51 -11.21 -10.43
N ALA A 138 -2.53 -11.92 -11.00
CA ALA A 138 -2.80 -13.11 -11.81
C ALA A 138 -3.50 -14.24 -11.02
N LEU A 139 -3.16 -14.41 -9.74
CA LEU A 139 -3.77 -15.43 -8.88
C LEU A 139 -5.19 -15.07 -8.42
N TYR A 140 -5.47 -13.78 -8.24
CA TYR A 140 -6.69 -13.29 -7.58
C TYR A 140 -7.55 -12.41 -8.49
N GLY A 141 -7.41 -12.54 -9.81
CA GLY A 141 -8.28 -11.88 -10.79
C GLY A 141 -8.06 -10.37 -10.95
N GLY A 142 -6.88 -9.87 -10.56
CA GLY A 142 -6.48 -8.49 -10.79
C GLY A 142 -5.99 -8.22 -12.22
N PRO A 143 -6.00 -6.95 -12.67
CA PRO A 143 -5.52 -6.59 -13.99
C PRO A 143 -4.00 -6.76 -14.12
N ALA A 144 -3.53 -7.06 -15.35
CA ALA A 144 -2.10 -7.05 -15.66
C ALA A 144 -1.63 -5.63 -16.01
N ASN A 145 -0.49 -5.20 -15.44
CA ASN A 145 0.10 -3.90 -15.77
C ASN A 145 0.76 -3.95 -17.16
N PRO A 146 0.23 -3.26 -18.18
CA PRO A 146 0.76 -3.33 -19.55
C PRO A 146 2.12 -2.63 -19.70
N ARG A 147 2.52 -1.78 -18.74
CA ARG A 147 3.78 -1.02 -18.78
C ARG A 147 4.84 -1.52 -17.78
N ARG A 148 4.63 -2.69 -17.17
CA ARG A 148 5.49 -3.23 -16.10
C ARG A 148 6.98 -3.25 -16.46
N ASP A 149 7.31 -3.79 -17.63
CA ASP A 149 8.71 -4.00 -18.02
C ASP A 149 9.41 -2.70 -18.40
N GLN A 150 8.65 -1.75 -18.97
CA GLN A 150 9.14 -0.40 -19.28
C GLN A 150 9.57 0.33 -18.00
N VAL A 151 8.73 0.32 -16.96
CA VAL A 151 9.03 1.01 -15.70
C VAL A 151 10.21 0.36 -14.97
N LYS A 152 10.27 -0.98 -14.93
CA LYS A 152 11.44 -1.69 -14.38
C LYS A 152 12.74 -1.28 -15.08
N SER A 153 12.71 -1.08 -16.39
CA SER A 153 13.87 -0.60 -17.13
C SER A 153 14.23 0.84 -16.77
N LEU A 154 13.24 1.72 -16.58
CA LEU A 154 13.47 3.12 -16.19
C LEU A 154 14.08 3.21 -14.78
N TYR A 155 13.53 2.49 -13.82
CA TYR A 155 14.02 2.46 -12.44
C TYR A 155 15.48 1.98 -12.35
N ARG A 156 15.85 0.95 -13.12
CA ARG A 156 17.25 0.46 -13.16
C ARG A 156 18.24 1.49 -13.69
N ARG A 157 17.78 2.41 -14.55
CA ARG A 157 18.63 3.44 -15.18
C ARG A 157 18.72 4.71 -14.34
N ASP A 158 17.67 5.06 -13.60
CA ASP A 158 17.64 6.22 -12.71
C ASP A 158 17.24 5.81 -11.28
N GLN A 159 18.22 5.62 -10.40
CA GLN A 159 17.95 5.33 -8.98
C GLN A 159 17.19 6.47 -8.27
N LYS A 160 17.19 7.69 -8.85
CA LYS A 160 16.47 8.86 -8.34
C LYS A 160 15.12 9.05 -9.05
N PHE A 161 14.64 8.07 -9.81
CA PHE A 161 13.41 8.14 -10.61
C PHE A 161 12.24 8.78 -9.86
N TRP A 162 11.92 8.27 -8.66
CA TRP A 162 10.82 8.77 -7.84
C TRP A 162 11.02 10.16 -7.25
N SER A 163 12.24 10.70 -7.28
CA SER A 163 12.51 12.07 -6.86
C SER A 163 12.39 13.12 -7.97
N ARG A 164 12.19 12.70 -9.23
CA ARG A 164 12.06 13.63 -10.37
C ARG A 164 10.71 14.34 -10.36
N ARG A 165 10.70 15.64 -10.69
CA ARG A 165 9.49 16.46 -10.83
C ARG A 165 9.57 17.35 -12.09
N PRO A 166 8.42 17.66 -12.74
CA PRO A 166 7.09 17.12 -12.45
C PRO A 166 7.03 15.60 -12.71
N LEU A 167 6.03 14.91 -12.14
CA LEU A 167 5.85 13.47 -12.37
C LEU A 167 5.63 13.23 -13.88
N SER A 168 6.37 12.30 -14.47
CA SER A 168 6.18 11.91 -15.87
C SER A 168 4.91 11.06 -16.04
N GLU A 169 4.42 10.91 -17.27
CA GLU A 169 3.26 10.04 -17.55
C GLU A 169 3.49 8.60 -17.07
N ASP A 170 4.70 8.07 -17.25
CA ASP A 170 5.03 6.71 -16.82
C ASP A 170 5.04 6.57 -15.29
N MET A 171 5.51 7.60 -14.56
CA MET A 171 5.44 7.63 -13.09
C MET A 171 3.99 7.64 -12.62
N VAL A 172 3.16 8.53 -13.19
CA VAL A 172 1.74 8.65 -12.85
C VAL A 172 1.01 7.35 -13.16
N PHE A 173 1.28 6.74 -14.31
CA PHE A 173 0.63 5.48 -14.70
C PHE A 173 1.02 4.33 -13.76
N HIS A 174 2.30 4.19 -13.44
CA HIS A 174 2.78 3.11 -12.57
C HIS A 174 2.19 3.23 -11.16
N ALA A 175 2.42 4.38 -10.53
CA ALA A 175 1.95 4.66 -9.18
C ALA A 175 0.42 4.53 -9.06
N ALA A 176 -0.33 4.94 -10.09
CA ALA A 176 -1.77 4.76 -10.09
C ALA A 176 -2.19 3.29 -10.24
N PHE A 177 -1.48 2.52 -11.06
CA PHE A 177 -1.81 1.12 -11.30
C PHE A 177 -1.60 0.25 -10.05
N ASP A 178 -0.55 0.50 -9.27
CA ASP A 178 -0.19 -0.34 -8.12
C ASP A 178 -1.26 -0.33 -7.02
N VAL A 179 -1.97 0.79 -6.85
CA VAL A 179 -3.17 0.85 -5.98
C VAL A 179 -4.46 0.45 -6.69
N PHE A 180 -4.65 0.85 -7.95
CA PHE A 180 -5.87 0.55 -8.71
C PHE A 180 -6.11 -0.96 -8.86
N CYS A 181 -5.05 -1.74 -9.09
CA CYS A 181 -5.19 -3.17 -9.32
C CYS A 181 -5.67 -3.96 -8.09
N LEU A 182 -5.54 -3.39 -6.88
CA LEU A 182 -5.92 -4.04 -5.63
C LEU A 182 -7.43 -3.99 -5.39
N LEU A 183 -8.13 -2.94 -5.87
CA LEU A 183 -9.54 -2.72 -5.59
C LEU A 183 -10.42 -2.66 -6.87
N PRO A 184 -11.69 -3.09 -6.77
CA PRO A 184 -12.24 -3.92 -5.69
C PRO A 184 -11.82 -5.40 -5.82
N GLY A 185 -11.31 -5.82 -6.97
CA GLY A 185 -11.22 -7.23 -7.39
C GLY A 185 -10.30 -8.10 -6.51
N VAL A 186 -9.01 -7.78 -6.45
CA VAL A 186 -8.02 -8.60 -5.71
C VAL A 186 -8.37 -8.69 -4.23
N TYR A 187 -8.74 -7.56 -3.61
CA TYR A 187 -9.21 -7.54 -2.23
C TYR A 187 -10.44 -8.42 -2.04
N ALA A 188 -11.47 -8.29 -2.87
CA ALA A 188 -12.70 -9.07 -2.74
C ALA A 188 -12.44 -10.59 -2.91
N ALA A 189 -11.56 -10.97 -3.85
CA ALA A 189 -11.17 -12.36 -4.06
C ALA A 189 -10.43 -12.94 -2.83
N LEU A 190 -9.45 -12.20 -2.30
CA LEU A 190 -8.72 -12.61 -1.09
C LEU A 190 -9.65 -12.70 0.12
N ARG A 191 -10.45 -11.66 0.34
CA ARG A 191 -11.32 -11.56 1.50
C ARG A 191 -12.44 -12.59 1.48
N GLY A 192 -13.03 -12.84 0.30
CA GLY A 192 -14.10 -13.83 0.12
C GLY A 192 -13.62 -15.28 0.20
N ALA A 193 -12.34 -15.55 -0.07
CA ALA A 193 -11.77 -16.88 0.07
C ALA A 193 -11.35 -17.23 1.51
N LEU A 194 -11.11 -16.23 2.37
CA LEU A 194 -10.72 -16.44 3.76
C LEU A 194 -11.93 -16.83 4.61
N ARG A 195 -11.82 -17.95 5.32
CA ARG A 195 -12.80 -18.38 6.31
C ARG A 195 -12.67 -17.57 7.60
N THR A 196 -13.76 -17.47 8.36
CA THR A 196 -13.82 -16.72 9.63
C THR A 196 -12.76 -17.17 10.63
N GLU A 197 -12.45 -18.48 10.67
CA GLU A 197 -11.44 -19.04 11.58
C GLU A 197 -10.01 -18.57 11.24
N SER A 198 -9.77 -18.13 10.01
CA SER A 198 -8.46 -17.62 9.56
C SER A 198 -8.29 -16.12 9.83
N GLU A 199 -9.33 -15.40 10.25
CA GLU A 199 -9.26 -13.95 10.47
C GLU A 199 -8.27 -13.52 11.55
N PRO A 200 -8.20 -14.17 12.73
CA PRO A 200 -7.19 -13.80 13.73
C PRO A 200 -5.76 -13.95 13.20
N LEU A 201 -5.51 -15.00 12.41
CA LEU A 201 -4.22 -15.22 11.77
C LEU A 201 -3.92 -14.14 10.72
N LEU A 202 -4.88 -13.85 9.84
CA LEU A 202 -4.76 -12.78 8.84
C LEU A 202 -4.32 -11.48 9.49
N TRP A 203 -5.08 -11.01 10.49
CA TRP A 203 -4.84 -9.70 11.09
C TRP A 203 -3.54 -9.65 11.89
N ALA A 204 -3.18 -10.74 12.57
CA ALA A 204 -1.87 -10.85 13.21
C ALA A 204 -0.73 -10.76 12.19
N LEU A 205 -0.85 -11.43 11.03
CA LEU A 205 0.14 -11.34 9.96
C LEU A 205 0.21 -9.94 9.34
N CYS A 206 -0.93 -9.29 9.11
CA CYS A 206 -0.96 -7.91 8.61
C CYS A 206 -0.25 -6.94 9.57
N GLU A 207 -0.50 -7.06 10.88
CA GLU A 207 0.16 -6.24 11.88
C GLU A 207 1.66 -6.54 11.97
N GLU A 208 2.06 -7.81 11.88
CA GLU A 208 3.47 -8.22 11.80
C GLU A 208 4.18 -7.59 10.60
N GLN A 209 3.52 -7.49 9.44
CA GLN A 209 4.08 -6.81 8.25
C GLN A 209 4.21 -5.31 8.50
N ALA A 210 3.15 -4.66 8.98
CA ALA A 210 3.17 -3.22 9.24
C ALA A 210 4.28 -2.83 10.25
N LEU A 211 4.55 -3.69 11.24
CA LEU A 211 5.56 -3.46 12.28
C LEU A 211 6.94 -4.05 11.98
N ALA A 212 7.13 -4.79 10.87
CA ALA A 212 8.33 -5.62 10.65
C ALA A 212 9.65 -4.86 10.78
N HIS A 213 9.68 -3.60 10.35
CA HIS A 213 10.86 -2.73 10.42
C HIS A 213 10.74 -1.64 11.48
N ILE A 214 9.56 -1.42 12.05
CA ILE A 214 9.31 -0.43 13.12
C ILE A 214 9.66 -1.04 14.49
N SER A 215 9.18 -2.26 14.75
CA SER A 215 9.33 -2.98 16.01
C SER A 215 9.74 -4.45 15.76
N PRO A 216 10.94 -4.72 15.21
CA PRO A 216 11.34 -6.07 14.80
C PRO A 216 11.37 -7.10 15.94
N ASP A 217 11.73 -6.68 17.16
CA ASP A 217 11.74 -7.57 18.33
C ASP A 217 10.33 -8.00 18.76
N GLU A 218 9.37 -7.08 18.71
CA GLU A 218 7.96 -7.38 18.98
C GLU A 218 7.42 -8.39 17.97
N VAL A 219 7.69 -8.17 16.67
CA VAL A 219 7.30 -9.10 15.61
C VAL A 219 7.96 -10.48 15.82
N LYS A 220 9.22 -10.53 16.24
CA LYS A 220 9.92 -11.78 16.54
C LYS A 220 9.30 -12.51 17.73
N GLN A 221 8.82 -11.80 18.75
CA GLN A 221 8.14 -12.40 19.89
C GLN A 221 6.78 -12.97 19.50
N ARG A 222 5.97 -12.22 18.73
CA ARG A 222 4.67 -12.69 18.21
C ARG A 222 4.81 -13.97 17.38
N LYS A 223 5.82 -14.01 16.49
CA LYS A 223 6.13 -15.19 15.67
C LYS A 223 6.53 -16.44 16.48
N LYS A 224 7.05 -16.29 17.70
CA LYS A 224 7.39 -17.43 18.57
C LYS A 224 6.17 -17.99 19.32
N GLN A 225 5.12 -17.20 19.47
CA GLN A 225 3.90 -17.58 20.18
C GLN A 225 2.89 -18.31 19.28
N ARG A 226 3.11 -18.29 17.97
CA ARG A 226 2.34 -19.00 16.94
C ARG A 226 3.10 -20.23 16.45
#